data_AF-A0AA42YD34-F1
#
_entry.id   AF-A0AA42YD34-F1
#
_cell.length_a   1.000
_cell.length_b   1.000
_cell.length_c   1.000
_cell.angle_alpha   90.00
_cell.angle_beta   90.00
_cell.angle_gamma   90.00
#
_symmetry.space_group_name_H-M   'P 1'
#
loop_
_entity.id
_entity.type
_entity.pdbx_description
1 polymer ?
#
loop_
_entity_poly.entity_id
_entity_poly.type
_entity_poly.pdbx_seq_one_letter_code
_entity_poly.pdbx_strand_id
1 'polypeptide(L)'
;MSRTAQVRYPTVLFLAVAAALIWCAGAAAQGGTTPTGEAVDLRAVFANAADIAEGRRVAQTCARCHGENGIGTTKDVPHVAGQRPAYLFNKLRAYQTGARRDPIMEPAVKFLSDDALVKVAAYYSSLEPAQPLASALKAPSAQRDPVAAGKATAAACGGCHGDDGVSKIPGMPSLAGLDPKYFVVAMKGYVNGQRKNDMMKSFATPLTDADLNNLALYYGLQKPKRAETPAAGDQAAGKKAAANCAGCHGEQGVSTNSANPSLAGQDAEYLVAALRAYKDGSRTEGTMKNAVAALGAGTLKDLAAFYAAQQPQAPKVVKPLSTAEWVQRCDRCHGVNGNSTDPRAPAMAAQRADYLAKVLHAYQNGARKESVMAAMTSSLTKADIASLAAYYARQRARAFVYVTLPCK
;
A
#
# COMPACT_ATOMS: atom_id res chain seq x y z
N MET A 1 82.67 -8.76 -0.74
CA MET A 1 83.65 -9.81 -1.10
C MET A 1 83.84 -10.73 0.09
N SER A 2 83.93 -12.06 -0.11
CA SER A 2 84.31 -13.07 0.91
C SER A 2 83.33 -13.28 2.09
N ARG A 3 83.16 -14.47 2.69
CA ARG A 3 83.56 -15.86 2.34
C ARG A 3 82.75 -16.86 3.20
N THR A 4 82.53 -18.08 2.69
CA THR A 4 82.49 -19.43 3.34
C THR A 4 82.29 -19.62 4.87
N ALA A 5 81.77 -20.73 5.42
CA ALA A 5 81.00 -21.91 4.95
C ALA A 5 80.75 -22.91 6.12
N GLN A 6 79.66 -23.69 6.07
CA GLN A 6 79.40 -24.98 6.78
C GLN A 6 79.36 -24.99 8.34
N VAL A 7 78.63 -25.91 9.01
CA VAL A 7 79.08 -27.28 9.37
C VAL A 7 77.92 -28.24 9.77
N ARG A 8 77.91 -29.43 9.13
CA ARG A 8 77.48 -30.81 9.53
C ARG A 8 76.02 -31.21 9.89
N TYR A 9 75.55 -32.25 9.19
CA TYR A 9 74.48 -33.24 9.51
C TYR A 9 75.01 -34.39 10.40
N PRO A 10 74.16 -35.25 11.04
CA PRO A 10 73.54 -36.47 10.46
C PRO A 10 72.00 -36.58 10.73
N THR A 11 71.11 -37.33 10.06
CA THR A 11 71.04 -38.73 9.55
C THR A 11 70.64 -39.77 10.64
N VAL A 12 69.56 -40.57 10.58
CA VAL A 12 68.32 -40.66 9.73
C VAL A 12 67.30 -41.69 10.35
N LEU A 13 66.10 -41.92 9.72
CA LEU A 13 65.10 -43.01 10.00
C LEU A 13 64.23 -42.82 11.28
N PHE A 14 62.96 -43.27 11.41
CA PHE A 14 62.17 -44.33 10.73
C PHE A 14 60.69 -43.94 10.47
N LEU A 15 59.98 -44.80 9.70
CA LEU A 15 58.57 -44.66 9.28
C LEU A 15 57.53 -44.81 10.41
N ALA A 16 56.38 -44.15 10.22
CA ALA A 16 55.06 -44.74 10.51
C ALA A 16 53.99 -44.16 9.55
N VAL A 17 53.35 -45.01 8.76
CA VAL A 17 52.21 -44.64 7.90
C VAL A 17 50.91 -44.87 8.67
N ALA A 18 50.07 -43.84 8.78
CA ALA A 18 48.69 -43.95 9.24
C ALA A 18 47.77 -43.21 8.26
N ALA A 19 46.73 -43.90 7.77
CA ALA A 19 45.85 -43.37 6.74
C ALA A 19 44.93 -42.26 7.28
N ALA A 20 44.87 -41.12 6.57
CA ALA A 20 43.96 -40.03 6.90
C ALA A 20 42.56 -40.28 6.33
N LEU A 21 41.57 -40.47 7.20
CA LEU A 21 40.16 -40.35 6.83
C LEU A 21 39.79 -38.88 6.68
N ILE A 22 39.31 -38.50 5.49
CA ILE A 22 38.93 -37.13 5.16
C ILE A 22 37.61 -36.79 5.84
N TRP A 23 37.64 -35.85 6.78
CA TRP A 23 36.44 -35.28 7.39
C TRP A 23 36.17 -33.89 6.81
N CYS A 24 35.21 -33.78 5.90
CA CYS A 24 34.77 -32.50 5.37
C CYS A 24 33.96 -31.74 6.43
N ALA A 25 34.59 -30.78 7.11
CA ALA A 25 33.89 -29.81 7.95
C ALA A 25 33.04 -28.88 7.07
N GLY A 26 31.73 -29.12 7.06
CA GLY A 26 30.77 -28.23 6.38
C GLY A 26 30.69 -26.89 7.09
N ALA A 27 30.94 -25.80 6.36
CA ALA A 27 30.80 -24.45 6.89
C ALA A 27 29.34 -24.18 7.28
N ALA A 28 29.11 -23.85 8.56
CA ALA A 28 27.80 -23.48 9.06
C ALA A 28 27.41 -22.09 8.52
N ALA A 29 26.65 -22.06 7.43
CA ALA A 29 25.94 -20.86 7.00
C ALA A 29 24.95 -20.46 8.09
N GLN A 30 25.03 -19.22 8.56
CA GLN A 30 24.10 -18.67 9.55
C GLN A 30 22.72 -18.50 8.89
N GLY A 31 21.88 -19.53 9.00
CA GLY A 31 20.48 -19.46 8.61
C GLY A 31 19.76 -18.44 9.47
N GLY A 32 19.19 -17.41 8.84
CA GLY A 32 18.37 -16.42 9.55
C GLY A 32 17.21 -17.10 10.27
N THR A 33 17.05 -16.80 11.55
CA THR A 33 16.01 -17.39 12.39
C THR A 33 14.62 -16.94 11.92
N THR A 34 13.92 -17.82 11.21
CA THR A 34 12.49 -17.69 10.92
C THR A 34 11.72 -17.57 12.24
N PRO A 35 10.71 -16.68 12.36
CA PRO A 35 9.91 -16.59 13.58
C PRO A 35 9.21 -17.91 13.89
N THR A 36 9.15 -18.27 15.18
CA THR A 36 8.49 -19.48 15.68
C THR A 36 6.96 -19.40 15.51
N GLY A 37 6.47 -19.79 14.33
CA GLY A 37 5.05 -20.10 14.08
C GLY A 37 4.75 -21.57 14.35
N GLU A 38 3.47 -21.90 14.57
CA GLU A 38 2.98 -23.28 14.69
C GLU A 38 3.56 -24.19 13.58
N ALA A 39 3.95 -25.41 13.96
CA ALA A 39 4.40 -26.41 13.00
C ALA A 39 3.30 -26.65 11.96
N VAL A 40 3.61 -26.37 10.69
CA VAL A 40 2.62 -26.45 9.62
C VAL A 40 2.25 -27.90 9.37
N ASP A 41 0.99 -28.24 9.63
CA ASP A 41 0.45 -29.55 9.32
C ASP A 41 0.26 -29.71 7.81
N LEU A 42 0.89 -30.76 7.26
CA LEU A 42 0.83 -31.13 5.85
C LEU A 42 0.06 -32.43 5.60
N ARG A 43 -0.61 -33.03 6.60
CA ARG A 43 -1.35 -34.31 6.45
C ARG A 43 -2.34 -34.28 5.27
N ALA A 44 -3.03 -33.16 5.06
CA ALA A 44 -3.97 -32.98 3.95
C ALA A 44 -3.31 -32.99 2.55
N VAL A 45 -1.99 -32.81 2.45
CA VAL A 45 -1.22 -32.96 1.19
C VAL A 45 -1.05 -34.44 0.81
N PHE A 46 -1.03 -35.34 1.80
CA PHE A 46 -0.72 -36.75 1.65
C PHE A 46 -1.96 -37.67 1.74
N ALA A 47 -3.16 -37.08 1.74
CA ALA A 47 -4.42 -37.80 1.80
C ALA A 47 -4.63 -38.69 0.57
N ASN A 48 -5.13 -39.91 0.79
CA ASN A 48 -5.39 -40.88 -0.27
C ASN A 48 -6.86 -40.84 -0.75
N ALA A 49 -7.22 -41.73 -1.69
CA ALA A 49 -8.58 -41.78 -2.25
C ALA A 49 -9.68 -42.10 -1.22
N ALA A 50 -9.39 -42.91 -0.19
CA ALA A 50 -10.33 -43.19 0.90
C ALA A 50 -10.51 -41.98 1.83
N ASP A 51 -9.44 -41.23 2.10
CA ASP A 51 -9.50 -39.97 2.85
C ASP A 51 -10.37 -38.93 2.13
N ILE A 52 -10.21 -38.80 0.81
CA ILE A 52 -11.03 -37.91 -0.04
C ILE A 52 -12.49 -38.37 -0.04
N ALA A 53 -12.75 -39.68 -0.14
CA ALA A 53 -14.11 -40.23 -0.12
C ALA A 53 -14.83 -40.01 1.22
N GLU A 54 -14.11 -40.12 2.35
CA GLU A 54 -14.65 -39.81 3.67
C GLU A 54 -14.83 -38.29 3.85
N GLY A 55 -13.86 -37.49 3.42
CA GLY A 55 -13.94 -36.03 3.40
C GLY A 55 -15.17 -35.51 2.67
N ARG A 56 -15.55 -36.16 1.56
CA ARG A 56 -16.78 -35.87 0.81
C ARG A 56 -18.06 -36.08 1.65
N ARG A 57 -18.11 -37.11 2.51
CA ARG A 57 -19.27 -37.38 3.38
C ARG A 57 -19.42 -36.28 4.43
N VAL A 58 -18.33 -35.93 5.12
CA VAL A 58 -18.31 -34.85 6.12
C VAL A 58 -18.66 -33.48 5.49
N ALA A 59 -18.15 -33.22 4.27
CA ALA A 59 -18.34 -31.98 3.54
C ALA A 59 -19.78 -31.67 3.10
N GLN A 60 -20.71 -32.63 3.14
CA GLN A 60 -22.13 -32.44 2.78
C GLN A 60 -22.80 -31.32 3.60
N THR A 61 -22.40 -31.16 4.86
CA THR A 61 -22.91 -30.07 5.71
C THR A 61 -22.43 -28.69 5.26
N CYS A 62 -21.23 -28.60 4.69
CA CYS A 62 -20.61 -27.35 4.22
C CYS A 62 -21.17 -26.89 2.86
N ALA A 63 -21.65 -27.82 2.04
CA ALA A 63 -22.19 -27.56 0.70
C ALA A 63 -23.38 -26.58 0.71
N ARG A 64 -24.15 -26.54 1.81
CA ARG A 64 -25.26 -25.57 2.03
C ARG A 64 -24.85 -24.10 1.87
N CYS A 65 -23.57 -23.77 2.11
CA CYS A 65 -23.05 -22.41 1.91
C CYS A 65 -22.01 -22.34 0.79
N HIS A 66 -21.11 -23.33 0.70
CA HIS A 66 -20.02 -23.34 -0.27
C HIS A 66 -20.37 -23.96 -1.63
N GLY A 67 -21.59 -24.47 -1.81
CA GLY A 67 -22.02 -25.24 -2.98
C GLY A 67 -21.49 -26.68 -2.98
N GLU A 68 -22.23 -27.59 -3.63
CA GLU A 68 -21.89 -29.03 -3.72
C GLU A 68 -20.45 -29.28 -4.22
N ASN A 69 -20.04 -28.51 -5.23
CA ASN A 69 -18.70 -28.59 -5.82
C ASN A 69 -17.70 -27.62 -5.17
N GLY A 70 -18.00 -27.02 -4.00
CA GLY A 70 -17.13 -26.04 -3.34
C GLY A 70 -17.03 -24.68 -4.05
N ILE A 71 -17.91 -24.40 -5.01
CA ILE A 71 -18.01 -23.14 -5.75
C ILE A 71 -19.17 -22.31 -5.18
N GLY A 72 -18.90 -21.54 -4.12
CA GLY A 72 -19.93 -20.72 -3.46
C GLY A 72 -20.50 -19.63 -4.37
N THR A 73 -21.83 -19.47 -4.39
CA THR A 73 -22.54 -18.43 -5.18
C THR A 73 -23.00 -17.25 -4.33
N THR A 74 -23.18 -17.46 -3.02
CA THR A 74 -23.63 -16.47 -2.05
C THR A 74 -22.60 -15.37 -1.80
N LYS A 75 -23.08 -14.12 -1.65
CA LYS A 75 -22.26 -12.96 -1.30
C LYS A 75 -21.34 -13.25 -0.10
N ASP A 76 -20.10 -12.79 -0.19
CA ASP A 76 -19.03 -12.97 0.80
C ASP A 76 -18.68 -14.43 1.18
N VAL A 77 -19.26 -15.45 0.55
CA VAL A 77 -18.84 -16.84 0.73
C VAL A 77 -17.76 -17.17 -0.31
N PRO A 78 -16.62 -17.76 0.08
CA PRO A 78 -15.54 -18.10 -0.84
C PRO A 78 -15.80 -19.40 -1.60
N HIS A 79 -15.20 -19.49 -2.77
CA HIS A 79 -14.87 -20.77 -3.39
C HIS A 79 -13.78 -21.48 -2.57
N VAL A 80 -14.00 -22.75 -2.26
CA VAL A 80 -13.06 -23.65 -1.56
C VAL A 80 -12.55 -24.77 -2.47
N ALA A 81 -13.21 -25.00 -3.61
CA ALA A 81 -12.81 -25.95 -4.64
C ALA A 81 -11.39 -25.65 -5.19
N GLY A 82 -10.56 -26.68 -5.31
CA GLY A 82 -9.18 -26.60 -5.82
C GLY A 82 -8.25 -25.72 -4.99
N GLN A 83 -8.67 -25.33 -3.77
CA GLN A 83 -7.84 -24.56 -2.84
C GLN A 83 -6.72 -25.45 -2.26
N ARG A 84 -5.71 -24.83 -1.66
CA ARG A 84 -4.51 -25.54 -1.18
C ARG A 84 -4.80 -26.36 0.10
N PRO A 85 -4.40 -27.65 0.19
CA PRO A 85 -4.87 -28.55 1.23
C PRO A 85 -4.39 -28.19 2.64
N ALA A 86 -3.10 -27.88 2.80
CA ALA A 86 -2.59 -27.43 4.10
C ALA A 86 -3.18 -26.06 4.48
N TYR A 87 -3.39 -25.14 3.53
CA TYR A 87 -4.11 -23.89 3.82
C TYR A 87 -5.53 -24.15 4.33
N LEU A 88 -6.32 -24.99 3.63
CA LEU A 88 -7.69 -25.33 4.05
C LEU A 88 -7.70 -25.93 5.45
N PHE A 89 -6.90 -26.97 5.71
CA PHE A 89 -6.80 -27.58 7.03
C PHE A 89 -6.45 -26.54 8.11
N ASN A 90 -5.37 -25.78 7.91
CA ASN A 90 -4.90 -24.80 8.89
C ASN A 90 -5.90 -23.64 9.08
N LYS A 91 -6.78 -23.34 8.12
CA LYS A 91 -7.83 -22.33 8.31
C LYS A 91 -9.07 -22.92 8.99
N LEU A 92 -9.44 -24.16 8.72
CA LEU A 92 -10.51 -24.87 9.44
C LEU A 92 -10.14 -25.05 10.92
N ARG A 93 -8.90 -25.49 11.22
CA ARG A 93 -8.38 -25.60 12.59
C ARG A 93 -8.32 -24.25 13.30
N ALA A 94 -7.95 -23.17 12.60
CA ALA A 94 -7.96 -21.83 13.16
C ALA A 94 -9.39 -21.33 13.51
N TYR A 95 -10.41 -21.73 12.75
CA TYR A 95 -11.81 -21.49 13.11
C TYR A 95 -12.22 -22.31 14.34
N GLN A 96 -11.86 -23.59 14.37
CA GLN A 96 -12.20 -24.49 15.47
C GLN A 96 -11.62 -24.06 16.83
N THR A 97 -10.40 -23.53 16.82
CA THR A 97 -9.70 -23.02 18.02
C THR A 97 -10.05 -21.56 18.36
N GLY A 98 -10.85 -20.88 17.54
CA GLY A 98 -11.16 -19.45 17.69
C GLY A 98 -9.98 -18.50 17.41
N ALA A 99 -8.84 -19.02 16.93
CA ALA A 99 -7.68 -18.23 16.49
C ALA A 99 -8.01 -17.35 15.27
N ARG A 100 -8.96 -17.81 14.44
CA ARG A 100 -9.65 -17.04 13.40
C ARG A 100 -11.13 -17.04 13.73
N ARG A 101 -11.76 -15.86 13.80
CA ARG A 101 -13.18 -15.75 14.15
C ARG A 101 -14.09 -15.54 12.96
N ASP A 102 -15.23 -16.21 12.97
CA ASP A 102 -16.35 -16.03 12.05
C ASP A 102 -17.59 -16.74 12.62
N PRO A 103 -18.75 -16.07 12.74
CA PRO A 103 -19.92 -16.60 13.44
C PRO A 103 -20.61 -17.78 12.71
N ILE A 104 -20.28 -18.03 11.44
CA ILE A 104 -20.83 -19.15 10.66
C ILE A 104 -19.82 -20.31 10.66
N MET A 105 -18.54 -20.04 10.41
CA MET A 105 -17.52 -21.09 10.31
C MET A 105 -17.14 -21.69 11.66
N GLU A 106 -17.15 -20.93 12.77
CA GLU A 106 -16.83 -21.46 14.10
C GLU A 106 -17.77 -22.64 14.49
N PRO A 107 -19.12 -22.49 14.51
CA PRO A 107 -20.02 -23.61 14.77
C PRO A 107 -19.87 -24.77 13.77
N ALA A 108 -19.63 -24.49 12.50
CA ALA A 108 -19.55 -25.49 11.43
C ALA A 108 -18.38 -26.48 11.59
N VAL A 109 -17.28 -26.08 12.24
CA VAL A 109 -16.10 -26.94 12.45
C VAL A 109 -15.90 -27.39 13.90
N LYS A 110 -16.64 -26.81 14.87
CA LYS A 110 -16.42 -27.01 16.31
C LYS A 110 -16.41 -28.49 16.75
N PHE A 111 -17.22 -29.33 16.11
CA PHE A 111 -17.42 -30.73 16.47
C PHE A 111 -16.67 -31.74 15.58
N LEU A 112 -15.86 -31.27 14.62
CA LEU A 112 -15.08 -32.15 13.73
C LEU A 112 -13.76 -32.57 14.41
N SER A 113 -13.30 -33.81 14.17
CA SER A 113 -11.95 -34.20 14.58
C SER A 113 -10.88 -33.59 13.67
N ASP A 114 -9.63 -33.49 14.13
CA ASP A 114 -8.49 -33.09 13.29
C ASP A 114 -8.39 -33.93 12.00
N ASP A 115 -8.65 -35.23 12.12
CA ASP A 115 -8.70 -36.18 10.99
C ASP A 115 -9.83 -35.84 10.00
N ALA A 116 -11.03 -35.52 10.50
CA ALA A 116 -12.13 -35.05 9.65
C ALA A 116 -11.79 -33.70 8.96
N LEU A 117 -11.10 -32.79 9.65
CA LEU A 117 -10.62 -31.54 9.04
C LEU A 117 -9.58 -31.78 7.93
N VAL A 118 -8.65 -32.72 8.14
CA VAL A 118 -7.67 -33.14 7.12
C VAL A 118 -8.39 -33.69 5.88
N LYS A 119 -9.38 -34.57 6.09
CA LYS A 119 -10.16 -35.21 5.02
C LYS A 119 -11.03 -34.24 4.25
N VAL A 120 -11.74 -33.33 4.95
CA VAL A 120 -12.52 -32.24 4.30
C VAL A 120 -11.62 -31.30 3.50
N ALA A 121 -10.44 -30.94 4.03
CA ALA A 121 -9.47 -30.14 3.31
C ALA A 121 -8.98 -30.85 2.03
N ALA A 122 -8.60 -32.13 2.13
CA ALA A 122 -8.19 -32.93 0.98
C ALA A 122 -9.30 -33.06 -0.08
N TYR A 123 -10.54 -33.32 0.33
CA TYR A 123 -11.70 -33.38 -0.56
C TYR A 123 -11.87 -32.09 -1.36
N TYR A 124 -12.01 -30.94 -0.69
CA TYR A 124 -12.20 -29.66 -1.41
C TYR A 124 -10.99 -29.28 -2.27
N SER A 125 -9.77 -29.63 -1.87
CA SER A 125 -8.56 -29.46 -2.69
C SER A 125 -8.54 -30.32 -3.95
N SER A 126 -9.21 -31.48 -3.96
CA SER A 126 -9.29 -32.37 -5.12
C SER A 126 -10.31 -31.93 -6.19
N LEU A 127 -11.23 -31.03 -5.85
CA LEU A 127 -12.25 -30.54 -6.78
C LEU A 127 -11.67 -29.57 -7.81
N GLU A 128 -12.30 -29.49 -8.99
CA GLU A 128 -11.96 -28.49 -9.99
C GLU A 128 -12.18 -27.07 -9.44
N PRO A 129 -11.19 -26.17 -9.53
CA PRO A 129 -11.35 -24.81 -9.03
C PRO A 129 -12.32 -24.01 -9.91
N ALA A 130 -13.03 -23.08 -9.27
CA ALA A 130 -13.89 -22.13 -9.95
C ALA A 130 -13.17 -21.43 -11.12
N GLN A 131 -13.89 -21.14 -12.20
CA GLN A 131 -13.38 -20.36 -13.32
C GLN A 131 -13.98 -18.95 -13.31
N PRO A 132 -13.29 -17.94 -13.87
CA PRO A 132 -13.78 -16.56 -13.92
C PRO A 132 -15.18 -16.47 -14.52
N LEU A 133 -16.09 -15.81 -13.80
CA LEU A 133 -17.43 -15.53 -14.31
C LEU A 133 -17.33 -14.65 -15.57
N ALA A 134 -18.16 -14.92 -16.58
CA ALA A 134 -18.22 -14.12 -17.81
C ALA A 134 -18.50 -12.62 -17.53
N SER A 135 -19.21 -12.31 -16.44
CA SER A 135 -19.41 -10.94 -15.96
C SER A 135 -18.13 -10.30 -15.41
N ALA A 136 -17.28 -11.06 -14.70
CA ALA A 136 -15.99 -10.57 -14.21
C ALA A 136 -15.06 -10.22 -15.38
N LEU A 137 -15.05 -11.02 -16.44
CA LEU A 137 -14.27 -10.76 -17.66
C LEU A 137 -14.70 -9.47 -18.39
N LYS A 138 -15.98 -9.10 -18.30
CA LYS A 138 -16.57 -7.89 -18.90
C LYS A 138 -16.50 -6.64 -18.01
N ALA A 139 -16.20 -6.79 -16.72
CA ALA A 139 -16.10 -5.66 -15.80
C ALA A 139 -14.99 -4.70 -16.26
N PRO A 140 -15.15 -3.37 -16.11
CA PRO A 140 -14.09 -2.41 -16.45
C PRO A 140 -12.74 -2.80 -15.82
N SER A 141 -11.66 -2.42 -16.49
CA SER A 141 -10.31 -2.51 -15.92
C SER A 141 -10.22 -1.70 -14.62
N ALA A 142 -9.18 -1.98 -13.83
CA ALA A 142 -8.86 -1.26 -12.60
C ALA A 142 -9.07 0.26 -12.72
N GLN A 143 -9.47 0.88 -11.59
CA GLN A 143 -9.63 2.32 -11.46
C GLN A 143 -8.34 3.01 -11.97
N ARG A 144 -8.47 3.99 -12.88
CA ARG A 144 -7.34 4.62 -13.59
C ARG A 144 -6.24 5.05 -12.60
N ASP A 145 -4.96 4.93 -12.98
CA ASP A 145 -3.81 5.41 -12.18
C ASP A 145 -4.16 6.78 -11.58
N PRO A 146 -4.23 6.92 -10.23
CA PRO A 146 -4.61 8.16 -9.56
C PRO A 146 -3.80 9.38 -10.01
N VAL A 147 -2.53 9.20 -10.38
CA VAL A 147 -1.68 10.28 -10.91
C VAL A 147 -2.09 10.68 -12.32
N ALA A 148 -2.42 9.70 -13.18
CA ALA A 148 -2.89 9.96 -14.55
C ALA A 148 -4.29 10.58 -14.56
N ALA A 149 -5.18 10.12 -13.67
CA ALA A 149 -6.49 10.72 -13.45
C ALA A 149 -6.34 12.18 -12.94
N GLY A 150 -5.46 12.40 -11.96
CA GLY A 150 -5.14 13.73 -11.45
C GLY A 150 -4.60 14.66 -12.53
N LYS A 151 -3.68 14.18 -13.38
CA LYS A 151 -3.16 14.95 -14.53
C LYS A 151 -4.28 15.33 -15.52
N ALA A 152 -5.19 14.41 -15.83
CA ALA A 152 -6.29 14.67 -16.74
C ALA A 152 -7.24 15.76 -16.19
N THR A 153 -7.58 15.71 -14.89
CA THR A 153 -8.39 16.74 -14.24
C THR A 153 -7.63 18.07 -14.12
N ALA A 154 -6.32 18.05 -13.87
CA ALA A 154 -5.46 19.23 -13.73
C ALA A 154 -5.34 20.07 -15.01
N ALA A 155 -5.63 19.51 -16.19
CA ALA A 155 -5.64 20.24 -17.46
C ALA A 155 -6.60 21.45 -17.43
N ALA A 156 -7.72 21.37 -16.70
CA ALA A 156 -8.65 22.49 -16.51
C ALA A 156 -8.10 23.60 -15.60
N CYS A 157 -7.07 23.32 -14.81
CA CYS A 157 -6.43 24.27 -13.89
C CYS A 157 -5.19 24.95 -14.50
N GLY A 158 -4.55 24.30 -15.48
CA GLY A 158 -3.26 24.72 -16.06
C GLY A 158 -3.25 26.13 -16.65
N GLY A 159 -4.38 26.56 -17.25
CA GLY A 159 -4.51 27.89 -17.84
C GLY A 159 -4.32 29.06 -16.86
N CYS A 160 -4.56 28.85 -15.56
CA CYS A 160 -4.35 29.86 -14.51
C CYS A 160 -3.16 29.55 -13.60
N HIS A 161 -2.92 28.26 -13.31
CA HIS A 161 -1.91 27.83 -12.33
C HIS A 161 -0.60 27.29 -12.96
N GLY A 162 -0.51 27.27 -14.30
CA GLY A 162 0.53 26.59 -15.06
C GLY A 162 0.29 25.07 -15.18
N ASP A 163 0.72 24.46 -16.29
CA ASP A 163 0.45 23.04 -16.61
C ASP A 163 0.99 22.06 -15.55
N ASP A 164 2.16 22.35 -15.00
CA ASP A 164 2.78 21.62 -13.89
C ASP A 164 2.40 22.21 -12.51
N GLY A 165 1.51 23.20 -12.45
CA GLY A 165 1.12 23.90 -11.22
C GLY A 165 2.12 24.95 -10.72
N VAL A 166 3.02 25.45 -11.58
CA VAL A 166 3.88 26.60 -11.28
C VAL A 166 3.29 27.84 -11.95
N SER A 167 2.84 28.80 -11.14
CA SER A 167 2.18 30.01 -11.64
C SER A 167 3.15 30.97 -12.31
N LYS A 168 2.65 31.62 -13.37
CA LYS A 168 3.28 32.73 -14.10
C LYS A 168 2.42 33.99 -14.13
N ILE A 169 1.26 33.96 -13.48
CA ILE A 169 0.28 35.04 -13.47
C ILE A 169 0.32 35.69 -12.08
N PRO A 170 0.62 37.00 -11.97
CA PRO A 170 0.56 37.70 -10.69
C PRO A 170 -0.80 37.52 -10.00
N GLY A 171 -0.77 37.20 -8.71
CA GLY A 171 -1.97 36.93 -7.91
C GLY A 171 -2.50 35.50 -7.99
N MET A 172 -2.03 34.68 -8.94
CA MET A 172 -2.39 33.26 -9.03
C MET A 172 -1.39 32.38 -8.27
N PRO A 173 -1.86 31.50 -7.37
CA PRO A 173 -0.97 30.63 -6.62
C PRO A 173 -0.40 29.48 -7.46
N SER A 174 0.87 29.14 -7.23
CA SER A 174 1.44 27.84 -7.56
C SER A 174 0.79 26.75 -6.72
N LEU A 175 0.44 25.63 -7.37
CA LEU A 175 -0.13 24.42 -6.78
C LEU A 175 0.95 23.32 -6.59
N ALA A 176 2.00 23.34 -7.41
CA ALA A 176 3.12 22.40 -7.35
C ALA A 176 3.78 22.41 -5.97
N GLY A 177 3.98 21.23 -5.39
CA GLY A 177 4.62 21.09 -4.08
C GLY A 177 3.76 21.52 -2.88
N LEU A 178 2.46 21.76 -3.05
CA LEU A 178 1.53 21.77 -1.92
C LEU A 178 1.37 20.35 -1.35
N ASP A 179 1.33 20.22 -0.03
CA ASP A 179 1.01 18.95 0.62
C ASP A 179 -0.41 18.49 0.20
N PRO A 180 -0.61 17.23 -0.21
CA PRO A 180 -1.91 16.75 -0.67
C PRO A 180 -3.05 16.95 0.35
N LYS A 181 -2.76 16.82 1.64
CA LYS A 181 -3.76 17.03 2.70
C LYS A 181 -4.20 18.48 2.77
N TYR A 182 -3.25 19.42 2.73
CA TYR A 182 -3.56 20.85 2.66
C TYR A 182 -4.32 21.20 1.37
N PHE A 183 -3.94 20.62 0.22
CA PHE A 183 -4.64 20.85 -1.05
C PHE A 183 -6.13 20.49 -0.94
N VAL A 184 -6.45 19.29 -0.45
CA VAL A 184 -7.85 18.84 -0.29
C VAL A 184 -8.61 19.75 0.68
N VAL A 185 -8.01 20.13 1.81
CA VAL A 185 -8.64 21.05 2.77
C VAL A 185 -8.88 22.44 2.14
N ALA A 186 -7.90 22.97 1.41
CA ALA A 186 -8.02 24.26 0.74
C ALA A 186 -9.12 24.27 -0.34
N MET A 187 -9.24 23.19 -1.12
CA MET A 187 -10.29 23.03 -2.13
C MET A 187 -11.69 22.91 -1.49
N LYS A 188 -11.84 22.09 -0.45
CA LYS A 188 -13.10 22.01 0.31
C LYS A 188 -13.47 23.35 0.97
N GLY A 189 -12.48 24.13 1.38
CA GLY A 189 -12.64 25.49 1.89
C GLY A 189 -13.28 26.47 0.89
N TYR A 190 -13.01 26.33 -0.42
CA TYR A 190 -13.69 27.13 -1.45
C TYR A 190 -15.15 26.71 -1.62
N VAL A 191 -15.43 25.40 -1.62
CA VAL A 191 -16.79 24.86 -1.79
C VAL A 191 -17.68 25.25 -0.61
N ASN A 192 -17.21 25.08 0.63
CA ASN A 192 -17.98 25.34 1.85
C ASN A 192 -17.99 26.82 2.30
N GLY A 193 -17.30 27.72 1.58
CA GLY A 193 -17.27 29.16 1.88
C GLY A 193 -16.31 29.59 2.99
N GLN A 194 -15.54 28.68 3.61
CA GLN A 194 -14.43 29.05 4.53
C GLN A 194 -13.33 29.83 3.81
N ARG A 195 -13.29 29.80 2.47
CA ARG A 195 -12.37 30.55 1.63
C ARG A 195 -13.13 31.16 0.47
N LYS A 196 -13.55 32.42 0.60
CA LYS A 196 -14.34 33.13 -0.42
C LYS A 196 -13.48 33.44 -1.65
N ASN A 197 -13.88 32.89 -2.80
CA ASN A 197 -13.43 33.27 -4.14
C ASN A 197 -14.36 32.58 -5.14
N ASP A 198 -15.17 33.34 -5.88
CA ASP A 198 -16.25 32.75 -6.69
C ASP A 198 -15.74 31.94 -7.89
N MET A 199 -14.60 32.35 -8.46
CA MET A 199 -13.91 31.60 -9.52
C MET A 199 -13.44 30.23 -9.01
N MET A 200 -12.64 30.19 -7.93
CA MET A 200 -12.19 28.91 -7.38
C MET A 200 -13.35 28.06 -6.83
N LYS A 201 -14.44 28.68 -6.36
CA LYS A 201 -15.66 27.95 -5.98
C LYS A 201 -16.33 27.29 -7.19
N SER A 202 -16.44 27.97 -8.33
CA SER A 202 -17.05 27.37 -9.53
C SER A 202 -16.21 26.21 -10.09
N PHE A 203 -14.87 26.31 -10.05
CA PHE A 203 -13.98 25.20 -10.40
C PHE A 203 -13.96 24.05 -9.37
N ALA A 204 -14.10 24.34 -8.07
CA ALA A 204 -14.04 23.32 -7.02
C ALA A 204 -15.37 22.56 -6.80
N THR A 205 -16.51 23.21 -7.02
CA THR A 205 -17.85 22.62 -6.80
C THR A 205 -18.13 21.33 -7.58
N PRO A 206 -17.76 21.18 -8.88
CA PRO A 206 -18.01 19.94 -9.63
C PRO A 206 -17.05 18.79 -9.32
N LEU A 207 -15.99 19.01 -8.51
CA LEU A 207 -14.98 18.00 -8.22
C LEU A 207 -15.45 17.04 -7.12
N THR A 208 -15.35 15.73 -7.38
CA THR A 208 -15.61 14.72 -6.35
C THR A 208 -14.45 14.61 -5.36
N ASP A 209 -14.68 13.95 -4.22
CA ASP A 209 -13.60 13.58 -3.29
C ASP A 209 -12.51 12.74 -3.96
N ALA A 210 -12.83 11.94 -4.98
CA ALA A 210 -11.83 11.21 -5.74
C ALA A 210 -10.98 12.16 -6.60
N ASP A 211 -11.60 13.12 -7.28
CA ASP A 211 -10.90 14.11 -8.12
C ASP A 211 -9.99 15.00 -7.28
N LEU A 212 -10.46 15.46 -6.11
CA LEU A 212 -9.66 16.27 -5.19
C LEU A 212 -8.41 15.51 -4.71
N ASN A 213 -8.54 14.23 -4.35
CA ASN A 213 -7.40 13.41 -3.94
C ASN A 213 -6.44 13.11 -5.10
N ASN A 214 -6.96 12.89 -6.31
CA ASN A 214 -6.15 12.66 -7.52
C ASN A 214 -5.36 13.93 -7.92
N LEU A 215 -6.00 15.10 -7.89
CA LEU A 215 -5.36 16.41 -8.11
C LEU A 215 -4.29 16.70 -7.06
N ALA A 216 -4.61 16.47 -5.78
CA ALA A 216 -3.70 16.67 -4.66
C ALA A 216 -2.44 15.80 -4.79
N LEU A 217 -2.61 14.53 -5.19
CA LEU A 217 -1.51 13.62 -5.49
C LEU A 217 -0.71 14.08 -6.72
N TYR A 218 -1.36 14.49 -7.81
CA TYR A 218 -0.70 14.98 -9.01
C TYR A 218 0.21 16.18 -8.70
N TYR A 219 -0.32 17.23 -8.06
CA TYR A 219 0.44 18.44 -7.75
C TYR A 219 1.49 18.23 -6.63
N GLY A 220 1.22 17.34 -5.67
CA GLY A 220 2.18 16.95 -4.63
C GLY A 220 3.38 16.17 -5.18
N LEU A 221 3.25 15.54 -6.36
CA LEU A 221 4.35 14.87 -7.08
C LEU A 221 5.09 15.79 -8.06
N GLN A 222 4.59 17.01 -8.34
CA GLN A 222 5.29 17.94 -9.23
C GLN A 222 6.51 18.55 -8.55
N LYS A 223 7.57 18.79 -9.34
CA LYS A 223 8.77 19.49 -8.87
C LYS A 223 8.43 20.99 -8.72
N PRO A 224 8.35 21.54 -7.50
CA PRO A 224 8.00 22.93 -7.34
C PRO A 224 9.14 23.84 -7.80
N LYS A 225 8.76 25.05 -8.22
CA LYS A 225 9.65 26.16 -8.55
C LYS A 225 9.05 27.43 -7.94
N ARG A 226 9.88 28.46 -7.76
CA ARG A 226 9.39 29.80 -7.41
C ARG A 226 8.45 30.30 -8.50
N ALA A 227 7.37 30.97 -8.12
CA ALA A 227 6.52 31.71 -9.05
C ALA A 227 7.36 32.72 -9.85
N GLU A 228 7.08 32.85 -11.15
CA GLU A 228 7.86 33.70 -12.07
C GLU A 228 7.30 35.15 -12.06
N THR A 229 7.02 35.70 -10.88
CA THR A 229 6.30 36.97 -10.69
C THR A 229 7.07 38.00 -9.84
N PRO A 230 6.91 39.32 -10.07
CA PRO A 230 7.62 40.34 -9.30
C PRO A 230 7.16 40.43 -7.84
N ALA A 231 8.08 40.76 -6.93
CA ALA A 231 7.78 41.05 -5.54
C ALA A 231 8.21 42.47 -5.15
N ALA A 232 7.28 43.28 -4.64
CA ALA A 232 7.47 44.71 -4.39
C ALA A 232 7.70 45.09 -2.91
N GLY A 233 8.15 44.16 -2.07
CA GLY A 233 8.42 44.36 -0.64
C GLY A 233 9.88 44.13 -0.27
N ASP A 234 10.29 44.57 0.92
CA ASP A 234 11.64 44.38 1.43
C ASP A 234 11.81 42.96 2.01
N GLN A 235 12.66 42.15 1.39
CA GLN A 235 12.94 40.78 1.82
C GLN A 235 13.66 40.72 3.19
N ALA A 236 14.47 41.72 3.55
CA ALA A 236 15.18 41.77 4.82
C ALA A 236 14.23 42.12 5.97
N ALA A 237 13.37 43.13 5.79
CA ALA A 237 12.27 43.41 6.70
C ALA A 237 11.30 42.21 6.81
N GLY A 238 11.00 41.57 5.68
CA GLY A 238 10.15 40.38 5.60
C GLY A 238 10.73 39.20 6.39
N LYS A 239 12.03 38.92 6.24
CA LYS A 239 12.74 37.89 7.02
C LYS A 239 12.63 38.14 8.53
N LYS A 240 12.78 39.39 8.96
CA LYS A 240 12.63 39.77 10.39
C LYS A 240 11.21 39.55 10.89
N ALA A 241 10.18 39.91 10.10
CA ALA A 241 8.79 39.67 10.44
C ALA A 241 8.40 38.17 10.42
N ALA A 242 9.03 37.38 9.56
CA ALA A 242 8.75 35.96 9.37
C ALA A 242 9.11 35.07 10.58
N ALA A 243 9.89 35.57 11.54
CA ALA A 243 10.25 34.85 12.77
C ALA A 243 9.01 34.29 13.51
N ASN A 244 7.92 35.07 13.56
CA ASN A 244 6.66 34.66 14.22
C ASN A 244 5.87 33.61 13.42
N CYS A 245 6.21 33.39 12.15
CA CYS A 245 5.55 32.41 11.27
C CYS A 245 6.33 31.08 11.21
N ALA A 246 7.63 31.11 11.49
CA ALA A 246 8.56 30.00 11.29
C ALA A 246 8.18 28.73 12.07
N GLY A 247 7.61 28.88 13.28
CA GLY A 247 7.16 27.74 14.09
C GLY A 247 6.06 26.89 13.44
N CYS A 248 5.28 27.46 12.50
CA CYS A 248 4.22 26.75 11.78
C CYS A 248 4.57 26.46 10.31
N HIS A 249 5.27 27.38 9.64
CA HIS A 249 5.55 27.30 8.19
C HIS A 249 7.02 26.96 7.85
N GLY A 250 7.89 26.80 8.86
CA GLY A 250 9.33 26.67 8.70
C GLY A 250 10.03 28.01 8.45
N GLU A 251 11.30 28.13 8.86
CA GLU A 251 12.07 29.38 8.74
C GLU A 251 12.18 29.92 7.31
N GLN A 252 12.30 29.01 6.33
CA GLN A 252 12.34 29.36 4.90
C GLN A 252 10.97 29.21 4.22
N GLY A 253 9.89 29.06 4.99
CA GLY A 253 8.54 28.80 4.45
C GLY A 253 8.35 27.38 3.91
N VAL A 254 9.19 26.42 4.32
CA VAL A 254 9.01 25.00 4.00
C VAL A 254 8.43 24.29 5.22
N SER A 255 7.14 23.94 5.16
CA SER A 255 6.44 23.27 6.25
C SER A 255 6.77 21.79 6.31
N THR A 256 7.01 21.26 7.51
CA THR A 256 7.10 19.83 7.79
C THR A 256 5.77 19.21 8.23
N ASN A 257 4.73 20.03 8.44
CA ASN A 257 3.42 19.60 8.90
C ASN A 257 2.39 19.69 7.76
N SER A 258 1.84 18.54 7.35
CA SER A 258 0.78 18.40 6.33
C SER A 258 -0.48 19.28 6.52
N ALA A 259 -0.73 19.80 7.73
CA ALA A 259 -1.83 20.74 7.98
C ALA A 259 -1.47 22.20 7.60
N ASN A 260 -0.19 22.55 7.62
CA ASN A 260 0.30 23.90 7.38
C ASN A 260 0.93 23.97 5.99
N PRO A 261 0.51 24.90 5.10
CA PRO A 261 1.11 25.02 3.78
C PRO A 261 2.55 25.52 3.84
N SER A 262 3.39 25.03 2.93
CA SER A 262 4.62 25.73 2.56
C SER A 262 4.27 27.06 1.87
N LEU A 263 5.03 28.11 2.20
CA LEU A 263 4.95 29.47 1.67
C LEU A 263 6.11 29.77 0.71
N ALA A 264 7.20 29.01 0.78
CA ALA A 264 8.40 29.17 -0.03
C ALA A 264 8.07 29.17 -1.54
N GLY A 265 8.58 30.15 -2.27
CA GLY A 265 8.43 30.26 -3.73
C GLY A 265 7.00 30.53 -4.21
N GLN A 266 6.06 30.84 -3.32
CA GLN A 266 4.68 31.15 -3.68
C GLN A 266 4.56 32.58 -4.26
N ASP A 267 3.58 32.82 -5.12
CA ASP A 267 3.33 34.14 -5.72
C ASP A 267 3.11 35.23 -4.65
N ALA A 268 3.83 36.35 -4.78
CA ALA A 268 3.87 37.39 -3.77
C ALA A 268 2.52 38.14 -3.64
N GLU A 269 1.83 38.41 -4.74
CA GLU A 269 0.53 39.10 -4.72
C GLU A 269 -0.55 38.21 -4.10
N TYR A 270 -0.55 36.92 -4.42
CA TYR A 270 -1.39 35.91 -3.79
C TYR A 270 -1.11 35.81 -2.28
N LEU A 271 0.15 35.83 -1.84
CA LEU A 271 0.48 35.84 -0.42
C LEU A 271 -0.10 37.08 0.27
N VAL A 272 0.06 38.27 -0.31
CA VAL A 272 -0.56 39.50 0.21
C VAL A 272 -2.09 39.39 0.25
N ALA A 273 -2.72 38.89 -0.80
CA ALA A 273 -4.18 38.70 -0.88
C ALA A 273 -4.69 37.69 0.16
N ALA A 274 -3.97 36.58 0.35
CA ALA A 274 -4.30 35.56 1.35
C ALA A 274 -4.19 36.10 2.78
N LEU A 275 -3.14 36.87 3.10
CA LEU A 275 -2.96 37.48 4.42
C LEU A 275 -4.02 38.55 4.70
N ARG A 276 -4.44 39.33 3.69
CA ARG A 276 -5.59 40.26 3.80
C ARG A 276 -6.89 39.51 4.07
N ALA A 277 -7.19 38.47 3.30
CA ALA A 277 -8.39 37.65 3.47
C ALA A 277 -8.48 36.99 4.87
N TYR A 278 -7.35 36.68 5.49
CA TYR A 278 -7.31 36.23 6.89
C TYR A 278 -7.62 37.35 7.90
N LYS A 279 -7.17 38.61 7.67
CA LYS A 279 -7.54 39.77 8.50
C LYS A 279 -9.02 40.10 8.38
N ASP A 280 -9.56 40.17 7.17
CA ASP A 280 -10.96 40.57 6.92
C ASP A 280 -11.99 39.44 7.14
N GLY A 281 -11.54 38.18 7.23
CA GLY A 281 -12.42 37.02 7.47
C GLY A 281 -13.06 36.44 6.21
N SER A 282 -12.65 36.87 5.01
CA SER A 282 -12.97 36.19 3.75
C SER A 282 -12.25 34.85 3.60
N ARG A 283 -11.22 34.61 4.41
CA ARG A 283 -10.59 33.31 4.61
C ARG A 283 -10.55 32.99 6.10
N THR A 284 -11.30 31.95 6.49
CA THR A 284 -11.51 31.58 7.90
C THR A 284 -10.55 30.46 8.31
N GLU A 285 -9.51 30.82 9.05
CA GLU A 285 -8.71 29.91 9.87
C GLU A 285 -8.25 30.71 11.10
N GLY A 286 -8.45 30.16 12.30
CA GLY A 286 -8.34 30.90 13.56
C GLY A 286 -6.90 31.27 13.92
N THR A 287 -5.96 30.33 13.75
CA THR A 287 -4.54 30.56 14.05
C THR A 287 -3.95 31.61 13.13
N MET A 288 -4.21 31.52 11.82
CA MET A 288 -3.77 32.50 10.83
C MET A 288 -4.41 33.86 11.04
N LYS A 289 -5.73 33.95 11.32
CA LYS A 289 -6.39 35.24 11.62
C LYS A 289 -5.72 35.96 12.80
N ASN A 290 -5.42 35.23 13.87
CA ASN A 290 -4.71 35.79 15.02
C ASN A 290 -3.27 36.21 14.67
N ALA A 291 -2.54 35.39 13.92
CA ALA A 291 -1.17 35.69 13.50
C ALA A 291 -1.05 36.95 12.61
N VAL A 292 -2.07 37.26 11.79
CA VAL A 292 -2.06 38.44 10.92
C VAL A 292 -2.76 39.67 11.49
N ALA A 293 -3.47 39.54 12.63
CA ALA A 293 -4.35 40.58 13.16
C ALA A 293 -3.63 41.94 13.33
N ALA A 294 -2.45 41.95 13.92
CA ALA A 294 -1.66 43.17 14.17
C ALA A 294 -0.80 43.64 12.98
N LEU A 295 -0.70 42.89 11.88
CA LEU A 295 0.22 43.21 10.78
C LEU A 295 -0.29 44.40 9.92
N GLY A 296 0.61 45.34 9.63
CA GLY A 296 0.38 46.47 8.74
C GLY A 296 0.57 46.11 7.26
N ALA A 297 0.00 46.93 6.36
CA ALA A 297 -0.02 46.64 4.91
C ALA A 297 1.38 46.59 4.26
N GLY A 298 2.37 47.31 4.79
CA GLY A 298 3.78 47.19 4.38
C GLY A 298 4.35 45.81 4.72
N THR A 299 4.26 45.42 6.00
CA THR A 299 4.74 44.12 6.50
C THR A 299 4.14 42.92 5.75
N LEU A 300 2.90 43.01 5.26
CA LEU A 300 2.31 41.97 4.40
C LEU A 300 3.06 41.81 3.07
N LYS A 301 3.47 42.93 2.44
CA LYS A 301 4.29 42.91 1.21
C LYS A 301 5.69 42.39 1.48
N ASP A 302 6.30 42.78 2.60
CA ASP A 302 7.64 42.38 2.99
C ASP A 302 7.71 40.87 3.26
N LEU A 303 6.75 40.33 4.03
CA LEU A 303 6.58 38.89 4.26
C LEU A 303 6.38 38.12 2.95
N ALA A 304 5.53 38.63 2.07
CA ALA A 304 5.28 38.02 0.77
C ALA A 304 6.54 38.00 -0.12
N ALA A 305 7.30 39.11 -0.15
CA ALA A 305 8.55 39.19 -0.90
C ALA A 305 9.62 38.25 -0.35
N PHE A 306 9.74 38.15 0.99
CA PHE A 306 10.64 37.21 1.63
C PHE A 306 10.32 35.76 1.25
N TYR A 307 9.06 35.32 1.38
CA TYR A 307 8.68 33.93 1.09
C TYR A 307 8.70 33.59 -0.40
N ALA A 308 8.27 34.50 -1.28
CA ALA A 308 8.36 34.33 -2.74
C ALA A 308 9.81 34.11 -3.23
N ALA A 309 10.78 34.75 -2.57
CA ALA A 309 12.19 34.57 -2.88
C ALA A 309 12.78 33.21 -2.45
N GLN A 310 12.16 32.52 -1.48
CA GLN A 310 12.69 31.25 -0.96
C GLN A 310 12.54 30.09 -1.93
N GLN A 311 13.43 29.10 -1.82
CA GLN A 311 13.38 27.89 -2.65
C GLN A 311 12.33 26.92 -2.11
N PRO A 312 11.28 26.58 -2.89
CA PRO A 312 10.32 25.58 -2.47
C PRO A 312 10.94 24.18 -2.47
N GLN A 313 10.40 23.31 -1.62
CA GLN A 313 10.78 21.91 -1.54
C GLN A 313 9.55 21.03 -1.76
N ALA A 314 9.72 19.90 -2.44
CA ALA A 314 8.64 18.96 -2.65
C ALA A 314 8.22 18.29 -1.32
N PRO A 315 6.91 18.14 -1.06
CA PRO A 315 6.41 17.39 0.08
C PRO A 315 6.77 15.91 -0.06
N LYS A 316 6.79 15.17 1.07
CA LYS A 316 7.10 13.74 1.09
C LYS A 316 5.91 12.89 0.63
N VAL A 317 5.59 12.99 -0.66
CA VAL A 317 4.49 12.28 -1.31
C VAL A 317 5.01 11.04 -2.02
N VAL A 318 4.49 9.87 -1.65
CA VAL A 318 4.81 8.60 -2.31
C VAL A 318 3.78 8.34 -3.40
N LYS A 319 4.22 8.10 -4.64
CA LYS A 319 3.31 7.64 -5.71
C LYS A 319 2.67 6.29 -5.30
N PRO A 320 1.33 6.16 -5.28
CA PRO A 320 0.67 4.87 -5.12
C PRO A 320 1.09 3.91 -6.22
N LEU A 321 1.31 2.65 -5.85
CA LEU A 321 1.64 1.59 -6.80
C LEU A 321 0.45 1.32 -7.71
N SER A 322 0.72 1.06 -8.98
CA SER A 322 -0.29 0.55 -9.90
C SER A 322 -0.79 -0.84 -9.48
N THR A 323 -1.96 -1.24 -9.97
CA THR A 323 -2.48 -2.60 -9.75
C THR A 323 -1.48 -3.67 -10.23
N ALA A 324 -0.72 -3.42 -11.30
CA ALA A 324 0.29 -4.34 -11.80
C ALA A 324 1.47 -4.51 -10.82
N GLU A 325 1.96 -3.42 -10.23
CA GLU A 325 3.01 -3.47 -9.21
C GLU A 325 2.53 -4.15 -7.92
N TRP A 326 1.27 -3.94 -7.54
CA TRP A 326 0.67 -4.67 -6.42
C TRP A 326 0.53 -6.17 -6.71
N VAL A 327 0.07 -6.55 -7.90
CA VAL A 327 0.01 -7.96 -8.35
C VAL A 327 1.40 -8.60 -8.29
N GLN A 328 2.43 -7.96 -8.82
CA GLN A 328 3.82 -8.44 -8.73
C GLN A 328 4.35 -8.63 -7.31
N ARG A 329 3.76 -7.98 -6.30
CA ARG A 329 4.10 -8.20 -4.88
C ARG A 329 3.31 -9.36 -4.30
N CYS A 330 2.01 -9.42 -4.55
CA CYS A 330 1.13 -10.49 -4.09
C CYS A 330 1.52 -11.87 -4.68
N ASP A 331 1.82 -11.92 -5.98
CA ASP A 331 2.17 -13.16 -6.70
C ASP A 331 3.46 -13.81 -6.19
N ARG A 332 4.33 -13.08 -5.46
CA ARG A 332 5.53 -13.65 -4.80
C ARG A 332 5.20 -14.71 -3.75
N CYS A 333 4.04 -14.56 -3.10
CA CYS A 333 3.55 -15.51 -2.09
C CYS A 333 2.34 -16.31 -2.59
N HIS A 334 1.50 -15.71 -3.44
CA HIS A 334 0.27 -16.33 -3.95
C HIS A 334 0.41 -16.97 -5.33
N GLY A 335 1.63 -17.05 -5.89
CA GLY A 335 1.92 -17.58 -7.22
C GLY A 335 1.43 -16.69 -8.36
N VAL A 336 1.95 -16.92 -9.57
CA VAL A 336 1.64 -16.12 -10.76
C VAL A 336 0.12 -16.11 -11.02
N ASN A 337 -0.44 -14.91 -11.19
CA ASN A 337 -1.88 -14.67 -11.33
C ASN A 337 -2.72 -15.20 -10.15
N GLY A 338 -2.14 -15.28 -8.95
CA GLY A 338 -2.80 -15.84 -7.76
C GLY A 338 -2.95 -17.36 -7.77
N ASN A 339 -2.17 -18.08 -8.59
CA ASN A 339 -2.12 -19.55 -8.64
C ASN A 339 -0.92 -20.11 -7.86
N SER A 340 -0.99 -20.07 -6.52
CA SER A 340 0.07 -20.54 -5.61
C SER A 340 0.45 -21.99 -5.90
N THR A 341 1.73 -22.33 -5.82
CA THR A 341 2.22 -23.73 -5.77
C THR A 341 2.49 -24.20 -4.34
N ASP A 342 2.53 -23.28 -3.37
CA ASP A 342 2.76 -23.61 -1.96
C ASP A 342 1.45 -24.16 -1.35
N PRO A 343 1.45 -25.36 -0.73
CA PRO A 343 0.25 -25.93 -0.12
C PRO A 343 -0.31 -25.10 1.04
N ARG A 344 0.43 -24.12 1.55
CA ARG A 344 0.12 -23.27 2.71
C ARG A 344 -0.42 -21.88 2.34
N ALA A 345 -0.04 -21.36 1.17
CA ALA A 345 -0.42 -20.03 0.72
C ALA A 345 -1.64 -20.11 -0.23
N PRO A 346 -2.76 -19.42 0.04
CA PRO A 346 -4.00 -19.64 -0.69
C PRO A 346 -3.91 -19.21 -2.14
N ALA A 347 -4.53 -19.99 -3.02
CA ALA A 347 -4.88 -19.56 -4.36
C ALA A 347 -5.98 -18.49 -4.31
N MET A 348 -5.81 -17.43 -5.11
CA MET A 348 -6.74 -16.30 -5.22
C MET A 348 -7.36 -16.18 -6.62
N ALA A 349 -6.80 -16.87 -7.61
CA ALA A 349 -7.34 -16.91 -8.97
C ALA A 349 -8.81 -17.36 -8.97
N ALA A 350 -9.64 -16.69 -9.78
CA ALA A 350 -11.08 -16.86 -9.90
C ALA A 350 -11.90 -16.72 -8.59
N GLN A 351 -11.29 -16.33 -7.47
CA GLN A 351 -12.01 -16.11 -6.22
C GLN A 351 -12.92 -14.89 -6.33
N ARG A 352 -14.08 -14.93 -5.66
CA ARG A 352 -15.09 -13.87 -5.79
C ARG A 352 -14.55 -12.51 -5.31
N ALA A 353 -14.76 -11.46 -6.11
CA ALA A 353 -14.18 -10.14 -5.86
C ALA A 353 -14.69 -9.49 -4.56
N ASP A 354 -15.95 -9.68 -4.21
CA ASP A 354 -16.51 -9.24 -2.92
C ASP A 354 -15.86 -9.96 -1.73
N TYR A 355 -15.61 -11.27 -1.84
CA TYR A 355 -14.87 -12.01 -0.81
C TYR A 355 -13.42 -11.52 -0.68
N LEU A 356 -12.71 -11.33 -1.80
CA LEU A 356 -11.34 -10.82 -1.80
C LEU A 356 -11.27 -9.43 -1.17
N ALA A 357 -12.16 -8.51 -1.56
CA ALA A 357 -12.21 -7.17 -0.98
C ALA A 357 -12.53 -7.19 0.53
N LYS A 358 -13.51 -7.99 0.96
CA LYS A 358 -13.84 -8.21 2.38
C LYS A 358 -12.63 -8.72 3.16
N VAL A 359 -11.90 -9.70 2.62
CA VAL A 359 -10.74 -10.29 3.28
C VAL A 359 -9.58 -9.30 3.38
N LEU A 360 -9.30 -8.53 2.34
CA LEU A 360 -8.25 -7.51 2.38
C LEU A 360 -8.58 -6.43 3.43
N HIS A 361 -9.83 -5.94 3.48
CA HIS A 361 -10.27 -5.03 4.55
C HIS A 361 -10.22 -5.65 5.95
N ALA A 362 -10.55 -6.94 6.09
CA ALA A 362 -10.46 -7.64 7.37
C ALA A 362 -9.01 -7.79 7.87
N TYR A 363 -8.02 -7.84 6.98
CA TYR A 363 -6.60 -7.75 7.37
C TYR A 363 -6.23 -6.32 7.78
N GLN A 364 -6.66 -5.30 7.03
CA GLN A 364 -6.37 -3.88 7.35
C GLN A 364 -6.89 -3.45 8.72
N ASN A 365 -8.11 -3.87 9.09
CA ASN A 365 -8.75 -3.48 10.34
C ASN A 365 -8.49 -4.46 11.50
N GLY A 366 -7.65 -5.49 11.30
CA GLY A 366 -7.30 -6.48 12.32
C GLY A 366 -8.39 -7.50 12.67
N ALA A 367 -9.58 -7.46 12.03
CA ALA A 367 -10.63 -8.45 12.24
C ALA A 367 -10.20 -9.87 11.83
N ARG A 368 -9.27 -9.97 10.87
CA ARG A 368 -8.59 -11.21 10.47
C ARG A 368 -7.10 -11.09 10.81
N LYS A 369 -6.65 -11.80 11.84
CA LYS A 369 -5.26 -11.78 12.29
C LYS A 369 -4.36 -12.67 11.42
N GLU A 370 -3.40 -12.06 10.74
CA GLU A 370 -2.24 -12.69 10.10
C GLU A 370 -1.21 -11.57 9.84
N SER A 371 0.04 -11.71 10.28
CA SER A 371 0.98 -10.59 10.36
C SER A 371 1.51 -10.15 9.01
N VAL A 372 1.78 -11.09 8.10
CA VAL A 372 2.28 -10.81 6.75
C VAL A 372 1.21 -10.07 5.94
N MET A 373 -0.03 -10.53 5.99
CA MET A 373 -1.16 -9.92 5.28
C MET A 373 -1.64 -8.62 5.92
N ALA A 374 -1.51 -8.44 7.23
CA ALA A 374 -1.73 -7.13 7.86
C ALA A 374 -0.69 -6.12 7.34
N ALA A 375 0.60 -6.48 7.30
CA ALA A 375 1.64 -5.62 6.74
C ALA A 375 1.39 -5.33 5.24
N MET A 376 1.12 -6.37 4.43
CA MET A 376 0.87 -6.24 3.00
C MET A 376 -0.38 -5.42 2.65
N THR A 377 -1.42 -5.42 3.50
CA THR A 377 -2.63 -4.63 3.25
C THR A 377 -2.61 -3.23 3.88
N SER A 378 -1.71 -2.97 4.84
CA SER A 378 -1.64 -1.69 5.59
C SER A 378 -1.60 -0.43 4.72
N SER A 379 -0.92 -0.48 3.57
CA SER A 379 -0.78 0.65 2.64
C SER A 379 -1.70 0.58 1.41
N LEU A 380 -2.64 -0.37 1.35
CA LEU A 380 -3.60 -0.45 0.24
C LEU A 380 -4.71 0.60 0.41
N THR A 381 -4.97 1.38 -0.63
CA THR A 381 -6.17 2.22 -0.68
C THR A 381 -7.43 1.37 -0.94
N LYS A 382 -8.61 1.96 -0.74
CA LYS A 382 -9.89 1.31 -1.14
C LYS A 382 -9.91 0.98 -2.65
N ALA A 383 -9.29 1.83 -3.48
CA ALA A 383 -9.19 1.62 -4.92
C ALA A 383 -8.24 0.47 -5.27
N ASP A 384 -7.12 0.32 -4.54
CA ASP A 384 -6.21 -0.83 -4.71
C ASP A 384 -6.90 -2.14 -4.38
N ILE A 385 -7.63 -2.19 -3.25
CA ILE A 385 -8.38 -3.39 -2.83
C ILE A 385 -9.43 -3.78 -3.86
N ALA A 386 -10.22 -2.83 -4.35
CA ALA A 386 -11.21 -3.08 -5.39
C ALA A 386 -10.55 -3.57 -6.70
N SER A 387 -9.44 -2.95 -7.09
CA SER A 387 -8.71 -3.28 -8.32
C SER A 387 -8.04 -4.66 -8.26
N LEU A 388 -7.41 -5.01 -7.12
CA LEU A 388 -6.80 -6.32 -6.88
C LEU A 388 -7.86 -7.42 -6.82
N ALA A 389 -8.97 -7.18 -6.12
CA ALA A 389 -10.08 -8.12 -6.08
C ALA A 389 -10.68 -8.39 -7.47
N ALA A 390 -10.90 -7.33 -8.26
CA ALA A 390 -11.38 -7.44 -9.64
C ALA A 390 -10.32 -8.02 -10.61
N TYR A 391 -9.03 -7.92 -10.29
CA TYR A 391 -7.96 -8.57 -11.03
C TYR A 391 -7.94 -10.08 -10.80
N TYR A 392 -7.87 -10.54 -9.55
CA TYR A 392 -7.76 -11.96 -9.22
C TYR A 392 -9.04 -12.75 -9.56
N ALA A 393 -10.22 -12.14 -9.40
CA ALA A 393 -11.50 -12.74 -9.83
C ALA A 393 -11.57 -13.02 -11.35
N ARG A 394 -10.74 -12.37 -12.16
CA ARG A 394 -10.61 -12.61 -13.62
C ARG A 394 -9.55 -13.65 -13.99
N GLN A 395 -8.66 -14.02 -13.09
CA GLN A 395 -7.58 -14.96 -13.40
C GLN A 395 -8.11 -16.38 -13.47
N ARG A 396 -7.73 -17.13 -14.51
CA ARG A 396 -8.06 -18.57 -14.57
C ARG A 396 -7.37 -19.29 -13.42
N ALA A 397 -8.16 -19.98 -12.61
CA ALA A 397 -7.65 -20.84 -11.56
C ALA A 397 -7.16 -22.17 -12.16
N ARG A 398 -6.05 -22.67 -11.61
CA ARG A 398 -5.45 -23.95 -11.98
C ARG A 398 -5.54 -24.91 -10.80
N ALA A 399 -5.97 -26.14 -11.08
CA ALA A 399 -5.82 -27.25 -10.15
C ALA A 399 -4.32 -27.57 -10.00
N PHE A 400 -3.93 -28.06 -8.82
CA PHE A 400 -2.58 -28.54 -8.55
C PHE A 400 -2.65 -29.88 -7.84
N VAL A 401 -1.90 -30.85 -8.37
CA VAL A 401 -1.70 -32.15 -7.75
C VAL A 401 -0.33 -32.14 -7.08
N TYR A 402 -0.29 -32.54 -5.81
CA TYR A 402 0.97 -32.74 -5.09
C TYR A 402 1.42 -34.18 -5.31
N VAL A 403 2.65 -34.34 -5.81
CA VAL A 403 3.25 -35.66 -6.00
C VAL A 403 4.31 -35.85 -4.93
N THR A 404 4.17 -36.93 -4.15
CA THR A 404 5.23 -37.39 -3.26
C THR A 404 6.35 -38.01 -4.09
N LEU A 405 7.54 -37.42 -4.02
CA LEU A 405 8.75 -38.06 -4.54
C LEU A 405 9.25 -39.05 -3.48
N PRO A 406 9.56 -40.31 -3.82
CA PRO A 406 10.20 -41.22 -2.89
C PRO A 406 11.56 -40.64 -2.49
N CYS A 407 11.90 -40.72 -1.19
CA CYS A 407 13.25 -40.45 -0.74
C CYS A 407 14.22 -41.44 -1.39
N LYS A 408 15.38 -40.94 -1.84
CA LYS A 408 16.50 -41.76 -2.30
C LYS A 408 17.33 -42.26 -1.12
#